data_AF-X1DTL9-F1
#
_entry.id   AF-X1DTL9-F1
#
_cell.length_a   1.000
_cell.length_b   1.000
_cell.length_c   1.000
_cell.angle_alpha   90.00
_cell.angle_beta   90.00
_cell.angle_gamma   90.00
#
_symmetry.space_group_name_H-M   'P 1'
#
loop_
_entity.id
_entity.type
_entity.pdbx_description
1 polymer ?
#
loop_
_entity_poly.entity_id
_entity_poly.type
_entity_poly.pdbx_seq_one_letter_code
_entity_poly.pdbx_strand_id
1 'polypeptide(L)' 'MTSTPQKGKLHRLEPRVYQYTFGPDEPVLRIRSGDSITASTVDAGG' A
#
# COMPACT_ATOMS: atom_id res chain seq x y z
N MET A 1 -26.12 -14.90 -12.61
CA MET A 1 -25.48 -15.34 -11.37
C MET A 1 -24.47 -14.28 -10.98
N THR A 2 -24.83 -13.36 -10.10
CA THR A 2 -23.95 -12.28 -9.64
C THR A 2 -23.20 -12.76 -8.41
N SER A 3 -21.91 -13.11 -8.58
CA SER A 3 -21.00 -13.32 -7.46
C SER A 3 -20.81 -11.99 -6.76
N THR A 4 -21.13 -11.89 -5.46
CA THR A 4 -20.74 -10.76 -4.63
C THR A 4 -19.21 -10.60 -4.75
N PRO A 5 -18.68 -9.40 -5.09
CA PRO A 5 -17.24 -9.25 -5.19
C PRO A 5 -16.62 -9.56 -3.82
N GLN A 6 -15.73 -10.54 -3.79
CA GLN A 6 -15.01 -10.90 -2.58
C GLN A 6 -14.22 -9.67 -2.13
N LYS A 7 -14.50 -9.17 -0.93
CA LYS A 7 -13.81 -8.00 -0.38
C LYS A 7 -12.32 -8.34 -0.27
N GLY A 8 -11.47 -7.55 -0.92
CA GLY A 8 -10.02 -7.79 -0.89
C GLY A 8 -9.42 -7.58 0.50
N LYS A 9 -8.18 -8.03 0.66
CA LYS A 9 -7.48 -8.02 1.95
C LYS A 9 -7.13 -6.59 2.35
N LEU A 10 -7.30 -6.26 3.63
CA LEU A 10 -6.78 -5.03 4.21
C LEU A 10 -5.32 -5.23 4.64
N HIS A 11 -4.42 -4.40 4.12
CA HIS A 11 -3.01 -4.36 4.49
C HIS A 11 -2.73 -3.10 5.31
N ARG A 12 -1.86 -3.23 6.31
CA ARG A 12 -1.34 -2.10 7.08
C ARG A 12 0.13 -1.92 6.76
N LEU A 13 0.47 -0.80 6.15
CA LEU A 13 1.84 -0.43 5.76
C LEU A 13 2.39 0.58 6.77
N GLU A 14 3.43 0.16 7.50
CA GLU A 14 4.21 1.02 8.39
C GLU A 14 5.60 1.22 7.75
N PRO A 15 5.83 2.32 7.00
CA PRO A 15 7.08 2.54 6.30
C PRO A 15 8.26 2.65 7.28
N ARG A 16 9.37 1.98 6.96
CA ARG A 16 10.64 2.14 7.70
C ARG A 16 11.55 3.19 7.08
N VAL A 17 11.33 3.49 5.80
CA VAL A 17 12.09 4.45 5.00
C VAL A 17 11.09 5.20 4.12
N TYR A 18 11.19 6.53 4.12
CA TYR A 18 10.46 7.41 3.21
C TYR A 18 11.38 7.77 2.05
N GLN A 19 11.02 7.37 0.84
CA GLN A 19 11.79 7.70 -0.36
C GLN A 19 11.44 9.11 -0.84
N TYR A 20 12.46 9.93 -1.08
CA TYR A 20 12.31 11.28 -1.65
C TYR A 20 12.53 11.32 -3.16
N THR A 21 12.87 10.17 -3.76
CA THR A 21 13.05 9.97 -5.19
C THR A 21 12.15 8.85 -5.67
N PHE A 22 11.64 8.96 -6.89
CA PHE A 22 10.88 7.89 -7.54
C PHE A 22 11.80 7.14 -8.51
N GLY A 23 12.06 5.86 -8.23
CA GLY A 23 13.00 5.04 -9.00
C GLY A 23 12.75 3.54 -8.83
N PRO A 24 13.58 2.68 -9.44
CA PRO A 24 13.43 1.22 -9.40
C PRO A 24 13.94 0.61 -8.07
N ASP A 25 13.54 1.21 -6.95
CA ASP A 25 13.83 0.67 -5.61
C ASP A 25 13.06 -0.63 -5.37
N GLU A 26 13.50 -1.41 -4.38
CA GLU A 26 12.80 -2.62 -4.00
C GLU A 26 11.38 -2.31 -3.49
N PRO A 27 10.34 -3.02 -3.99
CA PRO A 27 8.97 -2.80 -3.54
C PRO A 27 8.79 -3.11 -2.05
N VAL A 28 8.30 -2.14 -1.29
CA VAL A 28 8.04 -2.27 0.16
C VAL A 28 6.84 -3.19 0.44
N LEU A 29 5.88 -3.26 -0.48
CA LEU A 29 4.69 -4.11 -0.38
C LEU A 29 4.21 -4.54 -1.77
N ARG A 30 3.74 -5.78 -1.89
CA ARG A 30 3.06 -6.30 -3.08
C ARG A 30 1.60 -6.63 -2.72
N ILE A 31 0.66 -6.11 -3.50
CA ILE A 31 -0.79 -6.30 -3.29
C ILE A 31 -1.47 -6.88 -4.52
N ARG A 32 -2.71 -7.33 -4.36
CA ARG A 32 -3.56 -7.81 -5.46
C ARG A 32 -4.68 -6.81 -5.74
N SER A 33 -5.22 -6.86 -6.96
CA SER A 33 -6.38 -6.05 -7.32
C SER A 33 -7.54 -6.33 -6.37
N GLY A 34 -8.19 -5.26 -5.88
CA GLY A 34 -9.27 -5.34 -4.90
C GLY A 34 -8.83 -5.26 -3.44
N ASP A 35 -7.53 -5.38 -3.15
CA ASP A 35 -6.99 -5.14 -1.81
C ASP A 35 -7.11 -3.67 -1.41
N SER A 36 -7.13 -3.42 -0.10
CA SER A 36 -7.12 -2.08 0.48
C SER A 36 -5.86 -1.90 1.33
N ILE A 37 -5.33 -0.67 1.38
CA ILE A 37 -4.14 -0.35 2.18
C ILE A 37 -4.46 0.80 3.12
N THR A 38 -4.07 0.66 4.38
CA THR A 38 -3.88 1.76 5.33
C THR A 38 -2.37 1.97 5.49
N ALA A 39 -1.87 3.17 5.19
CA ALA A 39 -0.45 3.50 5.30
C ALA A 39 -0.24 4.68 6.24
N SER A 40 0.75 4.57 7.12
CA SER A 40 1.20 5.69 7.94
C SER A 40 2.06 6.63 7.11
N THR A 41 1.67 7.90 7.02
CA THR A 41 2.39 8.94 6.30
C THR A 41 2.98 9.95 7.27
N VAL A 42 4.08 10.57 6.87
CA VAL A 42 4.60 11.78 7.52
C VAL A 42 4.16 13.01 6.76
N ASP A 43 4.21 14.18 7.40
CA ASP A 43 3.94 15.44 6.72
C ASP A 43 5.13 15.85 5.82
N ALA A 44 5.02 17.02 5.18
CA ALA A 44 6.04 17.50 4.25
C ALA A 44 7.38 17.89 4.93
N GLY A 45 7.40 18.04 6.25
CA GLY A 45 8.61 18.29 7.04
C GLY A 45 9.44 17.03 7.29
N GLY A 46 8.84 15.85 7.11
CA GLY A 46 9.48 14.55 7.36
C GLY A 46 9.21 14.00 8.74
#